data_AF-A0A8S4RDJ9-F1
#
_entry.id   AF-A0A8S4RDJ9-F1
#
_cell.length_a   1.000
_cell.length_b   1.000
_cell.length_c   1.000
_cell.angle_alpha   90.00
_cell.angle_beta   90.00
_cell.angle_gamma   90.00
#
_symmetry.space_group_name_H-M   'P 1'
#
loop_
_entity.id
_entity.type
_entity.pdbx_description
1 polymer ?
#
loop_
_entity_poly.entity_id
_entity_poly.type
_entity_poly.pdbx_seq_one_letter_code
_entity_poly.pdbx_strand_id
1 'polypeptide(L)'
;MVYERIEEGSSSWQALEVPQGQLYGWDPNSTYIKRPPFFDGMTKDLPPIRSIENARCLLLLGDSVTTDHISPAGSIARNSPAARFLADRG
;
A
#
# COMPACT_ATOMS: atom_id res chain seq x y z
N MET A 1 1.15 -18.48 32.10
CA MET A 1 1.14 -17.07 32.50
C MET A 1 1.67 -16.09 31.45
N VAL A 2 2.72 -16.37 30.64
CA VAL A 2 3.17 -15.40 29.60
C VAL A 2 2.18 -15.26 28.43
N TYR A 3 1.45 -16.32 28.07
CA TYR A 3 0.52 -16.31 26.93
C TYR A 3 -0.91 -15.88 27.27
N GLU A 4 -1.25 -15.70 28.55
CA GLU A 4 -2.64 -15.45 28.97
C GLU A 4 -3.18 -14.09 28.54
N ARG A 5 -2.32 -13.12 28.24
CA ARG A 5 -2.73 -11.73 27.94
C ARG A 5 -2.25 -11.21 26.59
N ILE A 6 -1.77 -12.09 25.71
CA ILE A 6 -1.31 -11.69 24.37
C ILE A 6 -2.46 -11.17 23.51
N GLU A 7 -3.67 -11.72 23.70
CA GLU A 7 -4.87 -11.31 22.95
C GLU A 7 -5.44 -9.97 23.42
N GLU A 8 -5.22 -9.60 24.69
CA GLU A 8 -5.74 -8.35 25.28
C GLU A 8 -4.97 -7.11 24.79
N GLY A 9 -3.70 -7.26 24.41
CA GLY A 9 -2.84 -6.15 24.02
C GLY A 9 -2.54 -5.17 25.18
N SER A 10 -2.01 -4.00 24.84
CA SER A 10 -1.75 -2.92 25.81
C SER A 10 -3.00 -2.09 26.09
N SER A 11 -3.00 -1.30 27.17
CA SER A 11 -4.09 -0.36 27.45
C SER A 11 -4.32 0.63 26.30
N SER A 12 -3.25 1.08 25.63
CA SER A 12 -3.35 1.93 24.44
C SER A 12 -4.01 1.21 23.26
N TRP A 13 -3.79 -0.10 23.11
CA TRP A 13 -4.44 -0.90 22.07
C TRP A 13 -5.96 -1.02 22.31
N GLN A 14 -6.35 -1.29 23.55
CA GLN A 14 -7.77 -1.41 23.93
C GLN A 14 -8.54 -0.09 23.85
N ALA A 15 -7.84 1.04 23.98
CA ALA A 15 -8.43 2.37 23.92
C ALA A 15 -8.67 2.88 22.48
N LEU A 16 -8.24 2.15 21.45
CA LEU A 16 -8.47 2.54 20.06
C LEU A 16 -9.96 2.46 19.72
N GLU A 17 -10.52 3.55 19.21
CA GLU A 17 -11.88 3.56 18.68
C GLU A 17 -11.93 2.85 17.32
N VAL A 18 -12.82 1.87 17.18
CA VAL A 18 -12.96 1.08 15.94
C VAL A 18 -14.39 1.20 15.40
N PRO A 19 -14.57 1.59 14.12
CA PRO A 19 -15.90 1.61 13.50
C PRO A 19 -16.56 0.23 13.48
N GLN A 20 -17.88 0.18 13.68
CA GLN A 20 -18.67 -1.07 13.70
C GLN A 20 -19.15 -1.53 12.29
N GLY A 21 -18.67 -0.88 11.22
CA GLY A 21 -19.09 -1.18 9.85
C GLY A 21 -18.42 -2.43 9.27
N GLN A 22 -19.16 -3.17 8.43
CA GLN A 22 -18.59 -4.31 7.68
C GLN A 22 -17.67 -3.86 6.53
N LEU A 23 -17.92 -2.65 6.00
CA LEU A 23 -17.09 -2.03 4.97
C LEU A 23 -16.23 -0.94 5.59
N TYR A 24 -14.97 -0.87 5.15
CA TYR A 24 -14.03 0.14 5.60
C TYR A 24 -14.44 1.54 5.09
N GLY A 25 -14.57 2.51 6.00
CA GLY A 25 -14.86 3.90 5.69
C GLY A 25 -13.61 4.63 5.19
N TRP A 26 -13.32 4.54 3.90
CA TRP A 26 -12.15 5.18 3.30
C TRP A 26 -12.16 6.70 3.52
N ASP A 27 -11.11 7.22 4.17
CA ASP A 27 -10.89 8.65 4.33
C ASP A 27 -10.07 9.19 3.13
N PRO A 28 -10.61 10.14 2.33
CA PRO A 28 -9.89 10.72 1.19
C PRO A 28 -8.65 11.53 1.58
N ASN A 29 -8.57 12.01 2.83
CA ASN A 29 -7.44 12.78 3.33
C ASN A 29 -6.36 11.89 3.96
N SER A 30 -6.63 10.59 4.15
CA SER A 30 -5.67 9.68 4.75
C SER A 30 -4.45 9.50 3.85
N THR A 31 -3.27 9.69 4.43
CA THR A 31 -1.98 9.41 3.80
C THR A 31 -1.46 8.01 4.13
N TYR A 32 -2.12 7.30 5.05
CA TYR A 32 -1.73 5.96 5.50
C TYR A 32 -2.56 4.84 4.87
N ILE A 33 -3.88 5.00 4.81
CA ILE A 33 -4.80 3.96 4.35
C ILE A 33 -5.62 4.53 3.20
N LYS A 34 -5.42 3.98 2.01
CA LYS A 34 -6.09 4.42 0.79
C LYS A 34 -6.67 3.23 0.04
N ARG A 35 -7.85 3.41 -0.58
CA ARG A 35 -8.47 2.39 -1.44
C ARG A 35 -7.55 2.11 -2.63
N PRO A 36 -6.99 0.90 -2.77
CA PRO A 36 -6.14 0.60 -3.90
C PRO A 36 -6.97 0.44 -5.18
N PRO A 37 -6.44 0.81 -6.36
CA PRO A 37 -7.18 0.79 -7.62
C PRO A 37 -7.21 -0.60 -8.27
N PHE A 38 -6.77 -1.67 -7.61
CA PHE A 38 -6.58 -2.99 -8.23
C PHE A 38 -7.84 -3.59 -8.85
N PHE A 39 -9.01 -3.23 -8.29
CA PHE A 39 -10.32 -3.72 -8.75
C PHE A 39 -11.04 -2.72 -9.66
N ASP A 40 -10.44 -1.57 -9.94
CA ASP A 40 -11.04 -0.57 -10.81
C ASP A 40 -11.14 -1.14 -12.24
N GLY A 41 -12.35 -1.20 -12.79
CA GLY A 41 -12.61 -1.79 -14.11
C GLY A 41 -12.64 -3.33 -14.13
N MET A 42 -12.61 -4.01 -12.98
CA MET A 42 -12.75 -5.47 -12.92
C MET A 42 -14.14 -5.90 -13.40
N THR A 43 -14.16 -6.89 -14.30
CA THR A 43 -15.38 -7.51 -14.83
C THR A 43 -15.59 -8.89 -14.20
N LYS A 44 -16.85 -9.33 -14.15
CA LYS A 44 -17.20 -10.68 -13.69
C LYS A 44 -16.63 -11.77 -14.61
N ASP A 45 -16.76 -11.56 -15.91
CA ASP A 45 -16.22 -12.45 -16.92
C ASP A 45 -14.78 -12.06 -17.25
N LEU A 46 -13.95 -13.06 -17.55
CA LEU A 46 -12.54 -12.84 -17.90
C LEU A 46 -12.43 -12.14 -19.25
N PRO A 47 -11.71 -11.01 -19.35
CA PRO A 47 -11.45 -10.38 -20.63
C PRO A 47 -10.50 -11.26 -21.47
N PRO A 48 -10.56 -11.17 -22.81
CA PRO A 48 -9.59 -11.85 -23.66
C PRO A 48 -8.18 -11.30 -23.42
N ILE A 49 -7.19 -12.20 -23.41
CA ILE A 49 -5.77 -11.82 -23.36
C ILE A 49 -5.42 -11.02 -24.61
N ARG A 50 -4.70 -9.91 -24.45
CA ARG A 50 -4.27 -9.04 -25.54
C ARG A 50 -2.76 -8.97 -25.60
N SER A 51 -2.22 -8.83 -26.81
CA SER A 51 -0.81 -8.54 -27.03
C SER A 51 -0.44 -7.17 -26.47
N ILE A 52 0.78 -7.05 -25.95
CA ILE A 52 1.39 -5.77 -25.62
C ILE A 52 2.10 -5.27 -26.89
N GLU A 53 1.62 -4.16 -27.44
CA GLU A 53 2.16 -3.58 -28.69
C GLU A 53 2.85 -2.24 -28.39
N ASN A 54 3.98 -1.98 -29.06
CA ASN A 54 4.73 -0.72 -28.97
C ASN A 54 5.20 -0.32 -27.54
N ALA A 55 5.38 -1.31 -26.64
CA ALA A 55 5.92 -1.05 -25.32
C ALA A 55 7.36 -0.53 -25.37
N ARG A 56 7.74 0.25 -24.35
CA ARG A 56 9.09 0.78 -24.17
C ARG A 56 9.70 0.18 -22.91
N CYS A 57 11.01 -0.05 -22.95
CA CYS A 57 11.77 -0.43 -21.76
C CYS A 57 11.73 0.73 -20.75
N LEU A 58 11.15 0.48 -19.57
CA LEU A 58 11.13 1.46 -18.47
C LEU A 58 12.47 1.48 -17.72
N LEU A 59 13.06 0.30 -17.51
CA LEU A 59 14.33 0.10 -16.82
C LEU A 59 15.09 -1.05 -17.49
N LEU A 60 16.38 -0.82 -17.78
CA LEU A 60 17.33 -1.87 -18.15
C LEU A 60 18.24 -2.09 -16.94
N LEU A 61 18.15 -3.27 -16.32
CA LEU A 61 18.84 -3.58 -15.07
C LEU A 61 19.90 -4.67 -15.30
N GLY A 62 20.94 -4.65 -14.46
CA GLY A 62 21.97 -5.71 -14.43
C GLY A 62 21.63 -6.82 -13.46
N ASP A 63 22.65 -7.56 -13.03
CA ASP A 63 22.50 -8.66 -12.08
C ASP A 63 22.29 -8.16 -10.64
N SER A 64 21.84 -9.07 -9.76
CA SER A 64 21.69 -8.84 -8.31
C SER A 64 20.70 -7.73 -7.91
N VAL A 65 19.69 -7.45 -8.73
CA VAL A 65 18.55 -6.62 -8.33
C VAL A 65 17.74 -7.35 -7.26
N THR A 66 17.73 -6.79 -6.05
CA THR A 66 16.96 -7.30 -4.91
C THR A 66 15.56 -6.67 -4.83
N THR A 67 14.68 -7.25 -4.03
CA THR A 67 13.36 -6.67 -3.74
C THR A 67 13.42 -5.32 -3.05
N ASP A 68 14.48 -5.04 -2.30
CA ASP A 68 14.67 -3.71 -1.67
C ASP A 68 14.99 -2.62 -2.70
N HIS A 69 15.62 -2.98 -3.82
CA HIS A 69 15.78 -2.05 -4.95
C HIS A 69 14.44 -1.76 -5.66
N ILE A 70 13.55 -2.76 -5.73
CA ILE A 70 12.25 -2.64 -6.38
C ILE A 70 11.23 -1.94 -5.47
N SER A 71 11.30 -2.22 -4.16
CA SER A 71 10.36 -1.78 -3.14
C SER A 71 11.12 -1.49 -1.84
N PRO A 72 11.75 -0.30 -1.72
CA PRO A 72 12.60 0.03 -0.59
C PRO A 72 11.82 0.08 0.72
N ALA A 73 12.37 -0.55 1.76
CA ALA A 73 11.83 -0.46 3.12
C ALA A 73 12.73 0.44 3.97
N GLY A 74 12.22 1.61 4.41
CA GLY A 74 12.99 2.52 5.25
C GLY A 74 12.58 3.97 5.11
N SER A 75 13.55 4.87 5.33
CA SER A 75 13.31 6.31 5.28
C SER A 75 13.01 6.78 3.86
N ILE A 76 12.00 7.65 3.72
CA ILE A 76 11.66 8.27 2.45
C ILE A 76 12.69 9.36 2.12
N ALA A 77 13.42 9.21 1.01
CA ALA A 77 14.42 10.18 0.57
C ALA A 77 13.76 11.55 0.24
N ARG A 78 14.36 12.66 0.71
CA ARG A 78 13.78 14.02 0.60
C ARG A 78 13.49 14.48 -0.84
N ASN A 79 14.27 14.02 -1.81
CA ASN A 79 14.13 14.38 -3.23
C ASN A 79 13.27 13.38 -4.03
N SER A 80 12.63 12.41 -3.36
CA SER A 80 11.81 11.38 -4.02
C SER A 80 10.41 11.88 -4.41
N PRO A 81 9.74 11.22 -5.37
CA PRO A 81 8.32 11.48 -5.66
C PRO A 81 7.41 11.31 -4.44
N ALA A 82 7.69 10.32 -3.57
CA ALA A 82 6.91 10.08 -2.36
C ALA A 82 7.02 11.23 -1.35
N ALA A 83 8.22 11.79 -1.17
CA ALA A 83 8.42 12.96 -0.30
C ALA A 83 7.62 14.18 -0.79
N ARG A 84 7.60 14.44 -2.10
CA ARG A 84 6.79 15.52 -2.68
C ARG A 84 5.29 15.28 -2.44
N PHE A 85 4.82 14.07 -2.72
CA PHE A 85 3.41 13.71 -2.50
C PHE A 85 2.95 13.93 -1.05
N LEU A 86 3.79 13.59 -0.07
CA LEU A 86 3.52 13.78 1.35
C LEU A 86 3.64 15.24 1.76
N ALA A 87 4.61 15.99 1.24
CA ALA A 87 4.76 17.42 1.52
C ALA A 87 3.55 18.24 1.02
N ASP A 88 2.96 17.86 -0.12
CA ASP A 88 1.76 18.51 -0.66
C ASP A 88 0.47 18.19 0.12
N ARG A 89 0.51 17.21 1.04
CA ARG A 89 -0.65 16.71 1.82
C ARG A 89 -0.43 16.77 3.34
N GLY A 90 0.70 17.32 3.77
CA GLY A 90 1.07 17.53 5.16
C GLY A 90 0.64 18.89 5.66
#